data_AF-I0FE26-F1
#
_entry.id   AF-I0FE26-F1
#
_cell.length_a   1.000
_cell.length_b   1.000
_cell.length_c   1.000
_cell.angle_alpha   90.00
_cell.angle_beta   90.00
_cell.angle_gamma   90.00
#
_symmetry.space_group_name_H-M   'P 1'
#
loop_
_entity.id
_entity.type
_entity.pdbx_description
1 polymer ?
#
loop_
_entity_poly.entity_id
_entity_poly.type
_entity_poly.pdbx_seq_one_letter_code
_entity_poly.pdbx_strand_id
1 'polypeptide(L)'
;MDDNRAKESKAERREVYLALSYDNDFIWVLGGFASKLVGTSALLAKNKTKLKDFFIKIRNVAKAYYIDVYDTLEKKPGNLESLSAAEVKSLSANLGELKTSRAKLIDRVVRPLRNKYSITEEYLSDQNSKIPANVTADEVLEYWNTLSVEFDSICDEIMRISGDIKEILDNIKVED
;
A
#
# COMPACT_ATOMS: atom_id res chain seq x y z
N MET A 1 -12.59 -14.52 -22.54
CA MET A 1 -11.91 -13.82 -21.44
C MET A 1 -12.42 -12.39 -21.49
N ASP A 2 -13.04 -11.91 -20.42
CA ASP A 2 -13.74 -10.62 -20.41
C ASP A 2 -12.72 -9.47 -20.33
N ASP A 3 -12.65 -8.64 -21.37
CA ASP A 3 -11.70 -7.53 -21.49
C ASP A 3 -11.85 -6.51 -20.36
N ASN A 4 -13.05 -6.38 -19.77
CA ASN A 4 -13.28 -5.51 -18.62
C ASN A 4 -12.61 -6.07 -17.36
N ARG A 5 -12.73 -7.38 -17.12
CA ARG A 5 -12.06 -8.05 -15.99
C ARG A 5 -10.54 -7.99 -16.12
N ALA A 6 -10.00 -8.04 -17.33
CA ALA A 6 -8.57 -7.89 -17.58
C ALA A 6 -8.08 -6.45 -17.30
N LYS A 7 -8.87 -5.44 -17.66
CA LYS A 7 -8.59 -4.02 -17.38
C LYS A 7 -8.70 -3.68 -15.89
N GLU A 8 -9.76 -4.13 -15.22
CA GLU A 8 -9.95 -3.98 -13.78
C GLU A 8 -8.75 -4.55 -13.04
N SER A 9 -8.44 -5.83 -13.28
CA SER A 9 -7.28 -6.51 -12.67
C SER A 9 -5.96 -5.76 -12.89
N LYS A 10 -5.79 -5.04 -14.01
CA LYS A 10 -4.61 -4.21 -14.28
C LYS A 10 -4.59 -2.94 -13.43
N ALA A 11 -5.73 -2.28 -13.22
CA ALA A 11 -5.83 -1.12 -12.34
C ALA A 11 -5.56 -1.50 -10.88
N GLU A 12 -6.15 -2.61 -10.42
CA GLU A 12 -5.95 -3.09 -9.04
C GLU A 12 -4.48 -3.42 -8.73
N ARG A 13 -3.77 -4.03 -9.69
CA ARG A 13 -2.32 -4.29 -9.55
C ARG A 13 -1.51 -3.00 -9.48
N ARG A 14 -1.86 -1.99 -10.29
CA ARG A 14 -1.17 -0.68 -10.27
C ARG A 14 -1.33 0.00 -8.92
N GLU A 15 -2.50 -0.10 -8.29
CA GLU A 15 -2.73 0.43 -6.95
C GLU A 15 -1.81 -0.22 -5.91
N VAL A 16 -1.64 -1.55 -5.97
CA VAL A 16 -0.69 -2.26 -5.09
C VAL A 16 0.75 -1.81 -5.35
N TYR A 17 1.18 -1.72 -6.61
CA TYR A 17 2.53 -1.27 -6.94
C TYR A 17 2.78 0.17 -6.48
N LEU A 18 1.79 1.03 -6.65
CA LEU A 18 1.83 2.41 -6.18
C LEU A 18 1.94 2.48 -4.65
N ALA A 19 1.22 1.63 -3.91
CA ALA A 19 1.37 1.53 -2.45
C ALA A 19 2.82 1.22 -2.02
N LEU A 20 3.54 0.46 -2.86
CA LEU A 20 4.94 0.09 -2.68
C LEU A 20 5.91 1.04 -3.41
N SER A 21 5.45 2.21 -3.85
CA SER A 21 6.23 3.22 -4.58
C SER A 21 6.88 2.70 -5.86
N TYR A 22 6.32 1.65 -6.47
CA TYR A 22 6.94 0.91 -7.58
C TYR A 22 8.34 0.35 -7.27
N ASP A 23 8.65 0.17 -5.98
CA ASP A 23 9.88 -0.51 -5.56
C ASP A 23 9.79 -1.99 -5.93
N ASN A 24 10.61 -2.39 -6.90
CA ASN A 24 10.59 -3.75 -7.43
C ASN A 24 10.84 -4.77 -6.32
N ASP A 25 11.81 -4.55 -5.44
CA ASP A 25 12.18 -5.50 -4.39
C ASP A 25 10.98 -5.77 -3.48
N PHE A 26 10.26 -4.72 -3.10
CA PHE A 26 9.06 -4.85 -2.29
C PHE A 26 7.92 -5.55 -3.02
N ILE A 27 7.73 -5.27 -4.31
CA ILE A 27 6.72 -5.93 -5.14
C ILE A 27 7.01 -7.44 -5.24
N TRP A 28 8.28 -7.81 -5.42
CA TRP A 28 8.72 -9.20 -5.50
C TRP A 28 8.50 -9.94 -4.17
N VAL A 29 8.89 -9.34 -3.05
CA VAL A 29 8.66 -9.92 -1.71
C VAL A 29 7.17 -10.15 -1.48
N LEU A 30 6.32 -9.17 -1.79
CA LEU A 30 4.88 -9.31 -1.63
C LEU A 30 4.28 -10.38 -2.54
N GLY A 31 4.74 -10.46 -3.80
CA GLY A 31 4.35 -11.50 -4.74
C GLY A 31 4.75 -12.89 -4.26
N GLY A 32 5.94 -13.02 -3.66
CA GLY A 32 6.42 -14.25 -3.05
C GLY A 32 5.60 -14.66 -1.83
N PHE A 33 5.33 -13.72 -0.94
CA PHE A 33 4.45 -13.87 0.22
C PHE A 33 3.08 -14.41 -0.18
N ALA A 34 2.40 -13.74 -1.12
CA ALA A 34 1.08 -14.14 -1.57
C ALA A 34 1.11 -15.52 -2.23
N SER A 35 2.13 -15.81 -3.04
CA SER A 35 2.27 -17.09 -3.75
C SER A 35 2.44 -18.27 -2.78
N LYS A 36 3.22 -18.11 -1.70
CA LYS A 36 3.38 -19.14 -0.67
C LYS A 36 2.06 -19.46 0.04
N LEU A 37 1.25 -18.44 0.30
CA LEU A 37 -0.04 -18.59 0.98
C LEU A 37 -1.14 -19.20 0.10
N VAL A 38 -0.96 -19.29 -1.22
CA VAL A 38 -1.95 -19.86 -2.15
C VAL A 38 -1.39 -21.00 -3.02
N GLY A 39 -0.20 -21.51 -2.71
CA GLY A 39 0.52 -22.47 -3.55
C GLY A 39 -0.18 -23.82 -3.76
N THR A 40 -1.20 -24.14 -2.95
CA THR A 40 -2.04 -25.33 -3.10
C THR A 40 -3.51 -24.98 -2.89
N SER A 41 -4.45 -25.82 -3.36
CA SER A 41 -5.89 -25.60 -3.16
C SER A 41 -6.27 -25.52 -1.68
N ALA A 42 -5.61 -26.30 -0.82
CA ALA A 42 -5.83 -26.27 0.63
C ALA A 42 -5.35 -24.94 1.25
N LEU A 43 -4.17 -24.46 0.85
CA LEU A 43 -3.64 -23.17 1.31
C LEU A 43 -4.48 -22.00 0.80
N LEU A 44 -4.91 -22.05 -0.46
CA LEU A 44 -5.84 -21.06 -1.02
C LEU A 44 -7.14 -21.01 -0.20
N ALA A 45 -7.76 -22.15 0.09
CA ALA A 45 -8.98 -22.21 0.89
C ALA A 45 -8.78 -21.60 2.31
N LYS A 46 -7.62 -21.87 2.93
CA LYS A 46 -7.26 -21.35 4.27
C LYS A 46 -7.00 -19.83 4.27
N ASN A 47 -6.33 -19.30 3.25
CA ASN A 47 -5.75 -17.94 3.29
C ASN A 47 -6.45 -16.91 2.41
N LYS A 48 -7.41 -17.31 1.55
CA LYS A 48 -8.07 -16.44 0.57
C LYS A 48 -8.64 -15.16 1.18
N THR A 49 -9.38 -15.27 2.29
CA THR A 49 -10.01 -14.09 2.93
C THR A 49 -8.95 -13.13 3.46
N LYS A 50 -7.96 -13.64 4.21
CA LYS A 50 -6.87 -12.82 4.76
C LYS A 50 -6.10 -12.06 3.67
N LEU A 51 -5.77 -12.74 2.56
CA LEU A 51 -5.09 -12.11 1.44
C LEU A 51 -5.98 -11.08 0.75
N LYS A 52 -7.27 -11.36 0.58
CA LYS A 52 -8.22 -10.41 0.00
C LYS A 52 -8.27 -9.14 0.85
N ASP A 53 -8.40 -9.27 2.17
CA ASP A 53 -8.50 -8.13 3.08
C ASP A 53 -7.21 -7.31 3.08
N PHE A 54 -6.05 -7.98 3.12
CA PHE A 54 -4.75 -7.35 2.97
C PHE A 54 -4.65 -6.52 1.67
N PHE A 55 -5.00 -7.13 0.53
CA PHE A 55 -4.91 -6.44 -0.76
C PHE A 55 -5.92 -5.30 -0.89
N ILE A 56 -7.12 -5.42 -0.33
CA ILE A 56 -8.07 -4.31 -0.30
C ILE A 56 -7.48 -3.15 0.52
N LYS A 57 -6.94 -3.43 1.70
CA LYS A 57 -6.43 -2.38 2.60
C LYS A 57 -5.23 -1.65 1.99
N ILE A 58 -4.26 -2.36 1.41
CA ILE A 58 -3.09 -1.72 0.78
C ILE A 58 -3.48 -0.89 -0.46
N ARG A 59 -4.50 -1.33 -1.21
CA ARG A 59 -5.04 -0.56 -2.35
C ARG A 59 -5.75 0.71 -1.88
N ASN A 60 -6.55 0.62 -0.82
CA ASN A 60 -7.21 1.80 -0.24
C ASN A 60 -6.18 2.82 0.25
N VAL A 61 -5.10 2.36 0.89
CA VAL A 61 -3.97 3.21 1.29
C VAL A 61 -3.32 3.89 0.09
N ALA A 62 -3.12 3.17 -1.02
CA ALA A 62 -2.58 3.76 -2.24
C ALA A 62 -3.47 4.87 -2.81
N LYS A 63 -4.79 4.62 -2.87
CA LYS A 63 -5.78 5.59 -3.33
C LYS A 63 -5.81 6.82 -2.42
N ALA A 64 -5.94 6.60 -1.12
CA ALA A 64 -5.99 7.64 -0.11
C ALA A 64 -4.74 8.52 -0.16
N TYR A 65 -3.56 7.92 -0.27
CA TYR A 65 -2.30 8.66 -0.32
C TYR A 65 -2.12 9.40 -1.64
N TYR A 66 -2.17 8.70 -2.79
CA TYR A 66 -1.76 9.31 -4.05
C TYR A 66 -2.90 9.99 -4.80
N ILE A 67 -4.09 9.43 -4.79
CA ILE A 67 -5.21 9.93 -5.58
C ILE A 67 -5.96 10.98 -4.78
N ASP A 68 -6.47 10.62 -3.60
CA ASP A 68 -7.31 11.54 -2.83
C ASP A 68 -6.53 12.77 -2.35
N VAL A 69 -5.24 12.62 -2.05
CA VAL A 69 -4.38 13.72 -1.59
C VAL A 69 -3.56 14.34 -2.72
N TYR A 70 -2.57 13.62 -3.27
CA TYR A 70 -1.59 14.27 -4.18
C TYR A 70 -2.16 14.63 -5.55
N ASP A 71 -2.96 13.76 -6.18
CA ASP A 71 -3.62 14.06 -7.46
C ASP A 71 -4.63 15.21 -7.29
N THR A 72 -5.36 15.27 -6.16
CA THR A 72 -6.21 16.42 -5.82
C THR A 72 -5.41 17.72 -5.65
N LEU A 73 -4.28 17.68 -4.93
CA LEU A 73 -3.40 18.84 -4.76
C LEU A 73 -2.84 19.33 -6.10
N GLU A 74 -2.40 18.41 -6.96
CA GLU A 74 -1.86 18.71 -8.29
C GLU A 74 -2.89 19.37 -9.21
N LYS A 75 -4.18 19.02 -9.05
CA LYS A 75 -5.29 19.57 -9.84
C LYS A 75 -5.84 20.89 -9.31
N LYS A 76 -5.52 21.30 -8.07
CA LYS A 76 -6.03 22.54 -7.43
C LYS A 76 -4.96 23.61 -7.09
N PRO A 77 -3.84 23.77 -7.83
CA PRO A 77 -2.72 24.61 -7.38
C PRO A 77 -3.09 26.10 -7.25
N GLY A 78 -3.90 26.63 -8.17
CA GLY A 78 -4.35 28.02 -8.16
C GLY A 78 -5.41 28.34 -7.10
N ASN A 79 -6.04 27.33 -6.51
CA ASN A 79 -7.16 27.54 -5.60
C ASN A 79 -6.76 27.29 -4.13
N LEU A 80 -5.53 26.86 -3.85
CA LEU A 80 -4.99 26.78 -2.49
C LEU A 80 -4.95 28.16 -1.79
N GLU A 81 -4.83 29.25 -2.56
CA GLU A 81 -4.89 30.62 -2.03
C GLU A 81 -6.26 30.99 -1.43
N SER A 82 -7.31 30.23 -1.75
CA SER A 82 -8.66 30.44 -1.18
C SER A 82 -8.80 29.89 0.24
N LEU A 83 -7.84 29.08 0.71
CA LEU A 83 -7.85 28.52 2.05
C LEU A 83 -7.49 29.59 3.09
N SER A 84 -8.15 29.53 4.25
CA SER A 84 -7.75 30.35 5.40
C SER A 84 -6.36 29.97 5.90
N ALA A 85 -5.69 30.90 6.61
CA ALA A 85 -4.38 30.61 7.22
C ALA A 85 -4.42 29.40 8.18
N ALA A 86 -5.55 29.18 8.86
CA ALA A 86 -5.74 28.01 9.71
C ALA A 86 -5.80 26.71 8.90
N GLU A 87 -6.55 26.70 7.79
CA GLU A 87 -6.63 25.53 6.89
C GLU A 87 -5.30 25.22 6.22
N VAL A 88 -4.55 26.24 5.76
CA VAL A 88 -3.21 26.05 5.20
C VAL A 88 -2.26 25.43 6.22
N LYS A 89 -2.32 25.88 7.48
CA LYS A 89 -1.51 25.33 8.56
C LYS A 89 -1.87 23.87 8.84
N SER A 90 -3.16 23.54 8.93
CA SER A 90 -3.64 22.18 9.13
C SER A 90 -3.27 21.27 7.97
N LEU A 91 -3.43 21.73 6.72
CA LEU A 91 -3.05 20.99 5.52
C LEU A 91 -1.55 20.66 5.53
N SER A 92 -0.70 21.64 5.84
CA SER A 92 0.75 21.44 5.92
C SER A 92 1.14 20.42 7.00
N ALA A 93 0.53 20.51 8.19
CA ALA A 93 0.76 19.57 9.28
C ALA A 93 0.34 18.14 8.88
N ASN A 94 -0.89 18.00 8.36
CA ASN A 94 -1.43 16.71 7.94
C ASN A 94 -0.60 16.08 6.81
N LEU A 95 -0.09 16.87 5.85
CA LEU A 95 0.81 16.36 4.81
C LEU A 95 2.13 15.83 5.38
N GLY A 96 2.66 16.49 6.41
CA GLY A 96 3.85 16.02 7.14
C GLY A 96 3.59 14.70 7.87
N GLU A 97 2.45 14.60 8.57
CA GLU A 97 2.03 13.38 9.24
C GLU A 97 1.79 12.24 8.24
N LEU A 98 1.11 12.50 7.13
CA LEU A 98 0.84 11.53 6.07
C LEU A 98 2.13 10.95 5.48
N LYS A 99 3.12 11.81 5.20
CA LYS A 99 4.45 11.37 4.74
C LYS A 99 5.14 10.50 5.80
N THR A 100 5.03 10.87 7.07
CA THR A 100 5.61 10.12 8.18
C THR A 100 4.96 8.75 8.33
N SER A 101 3.63 8.65 8.27
CA SER A 101 2.91 7.37 8.34
C SER A 101 3.23 6.46 7.15
N ARG A 102 3.38 7.02 5.95
CA ARG A 102 3.90 6.25 4.80
C ARG A 102 5.31 5.74 5.05
N ALA A 103 6.21 6.56 5.60
CA ALA A 103 7.55 6.11 5.94
C ALA A 103 7.53 4.99 6.98
N LYS A 104 6.68 5.09 8.02
CA LYS A 104 6.48 4.00 9.00
C LYS A 104 6.03 2.70 8.32
N LEU A 105 5.10 2.75 7.35
CA LEU A 105 4.65 1.55 6.63
C LEU A 105 5.84 0.84 5.97
N ILE A 106 6.69 1.61 5.28
CA ILE A 106 7.87 1.07 4.62
C ILE A 106 8.88 0.54 5.63
N ASP A 107 9.21 1.33 6.64
CA ASP A 107 10.30 1.03 7.58
C ASP A 107 9.96 -0.12 8.54
N ARG A 108 8.69 -0.25 8.94
CA ARG A 108 8.24 -1.14 10.00
C ARG A 108 7.50 -2.38 9.51
N VAL A 109 7.00 -2.37 8.28
CA VAL A 109 6.30 -3.53 7.71
C VAL A 109 7.02 -4.05 6.49
N VAL A 110 7.19 -3.21 5.47
CA VAL A 110 7.68 -3.66 4.16
C VAL A 110 9.16 -4.06 4.21
N ARG A 111 10.02 -3.23 4.81
CA ARG A 111 11.45 -3.51 4.94
C ARG A 111 11.74 -4.71 5.85
N PRO A 112 11.09 -4.91 7.00
CA PRO A 112 11.24 -6.12 7.79
C PRO A 112 10.83 -7.38 7.03
N LEU A 113 9.70 -7.34 6.29
CA LEU A 113 9.29 -8.44 5.43
C LEU A 113 10.36 -8.78 4.38
N ARG A 114 10.92 -7.76 3.72
CA ARG A 114 12.04 -7.93 2.78
C ARG A 114 13.26 -8.54 3.46
N ASN A 115 13.69 -8.00 4.59
CA ASN A 115 14.90 -8.43 5.29
C ASN A 115 14.78 -9.83 5.89
N LYS A 116 13.57 -10.26 6.29
CA LYS A 116 13.34 -11.61 6.82
C LYS A 116 13.53 -12.67 5.74
N TYR A 117 13.06 -12.39 4.54
CA TYR A 117 13.09 -13.32 3.42
C TYR A 117 14.17 -13.00 2.40
N SER A 118 15.16 -12.18 2.80
CA SER A 118 16.32 -11.70 2.06
C SER A 118 16.45 -12.29 0.66
N ILE A 119 16.03 -11.49 -0.31
CA ILE A 119 16.44 -11.58 -1.71
C ILE A 119 17.97 -11.45 -1.72
N THR A 120 18.72 -12.55 -1.78
CA THR A 120 20.17 -12.52 -1.98
C THR A 120 20.50 -12.10 -3.41
N GLU A 121 21.73 -11.65 -3.70
CA GLU A 121 22.20 -11.38 -5.08
C GLU A 121 21.95 -12.56 -6.04
N GLU A 122 21.96 -13.79 -5.54
CA GLU A 122 21.62 -15.04 -6.25
C GLU A 122 20.17 -15.06 -6.81
N TYR A 123 19.29 -14.23 -6.26
CA TYR A 123 17.90 -14.03 -6.68
C TYR A 123 17.79 -13.11 -7.92
N LEU A 124 18.70 -12.14 -8.08
CA LEU A 124 18.74 -11.28 -9.28
C LEU A 124 19.07 -12.09 -10.55
N SER A 125 19.68 -13.27 -10.39
CA SER A 125 19.93 -14.23 -11.47
C SER A 125 18.79 -15.19 -11.79
N ASP A 126 17.81 -15.41 -10.88
CA ASP A 126 16.64 -16.26 -11.14
C ASP A 126 15.33 -15.65 -10.57
N GLN A 127 14.60 -14.98 -11.47
CA GLN A 127 13.33 -14.31 -11.22
C GLN A 127 12.18 -15.24 -10.79
N ASN A 128 12.37 -16.57 -10.83
CA ASN A 128 11.36 -17.54 -10.39
C ASN A 128 11.51 -17.97 -8.93
N SER A 129 12.65 -17.70 -8.30
CA SER A 129 12.78 -17.89 -6.87
C SER A 129 11.94 -16.80 -6.21
N LYS A 130 10.81 -17.18 -5.61
CA LYS A 130 10.12 -16.39 -4.59
C LYS A 130 10.72 -16.83 -3.24
N ILE A 131 10.33 -16.19 -2.12
CA ILE A 131 10.63 -16.61 -0.72
C ILE A 131 11.18 -18.06 -0.66
N PRO A 132 12.36 -18.32 -0.06
CA PRO A 132 13.09 -19.57 -0.23
C PRO A 132 12.21 -20.83 -0.17
N ALA A 133 12.47 -21.82 -1.03
CA ALA A 133 11.59 -22.97 -1.23
C ALA A 133 11.27 -23.73 0.08
N ASN A 134 12.25 -23.79 0.99
CA ASN A 134 12.14 -24.41 2.30
C ASN A 134 11.23 -23.66 3.29
N VAL A 135 10.95 -22.38 3.07
CA VAL A 135 10.01 -21.61 3.91
C VAL A 135 8.59 -22.04 3.58
N THR A 136 7.88 -22.50 4.60
CA THR A 136 6.50 -22.96 4.53
C THR A 136 5.50 -21.81 4.59
N ALA A 137 4.26 -22.07 4.17
CA ALA A 137 3.19 -21.09 4.27
C ALA A 137 2.86 -20.69 5.72
N ASP A 138 3.01 -21.62 6.66
CA ASP A 138 2.75 -21.37 8.08
C ASP A 138 3.84 -20.48 8.70
N GLU A 139 5.11 -20.69 8.38
CA GLU A 139 6.21 -19.78 8.78
C GLU A 139 6.02 -18.37 8.22
N VAL A 140 5.58 -18.27 6.96
CA VAL A 140 5.27 -16.98 6.33
C VAL A 140 4.15 -16.25 7.08
N LEU A 141 3.09 -16.97 7.42
CA LEU A 141 1.94 -16.41 8.12
C LEU A 141 2.28 -16.05 9.57
N GLU A 142 3.06 -16.87 10.26
CA GLU A 142 3.52 -16.61 11.63
C GLU A 142 4.30 -15.30 11.69
N TYR A 143 5.26 -15.11 10.77
CA TYR A 143 6.00 -13.86 10.71
C TYR A 143 5.10 -12.66 10.34
N TRP A 144 4.18 -12.83 9.39
CA TRP A 144 3.22 -11.76 9.06
C TRP A 144 2.38 -11.33 10.27
N ASN A 145 1.94 -12.28 11.11
CA ASN A 145 1.17 -11.97 12.30
C ASN A 145 1.95 -11.10 13.31
N THR A 146 3.29 -11.13 13.28
CA THR A 146 4.12 -10.22 14.10
C THR A 146 4.08 -8.77 13.61
N LEU A 147 3.76 -8.55 12.33
CA LEU A 147 3.71 -7.24 11.68
C LEU A 147 2.28 -6.73 11.46
N SER A 148 1.28 -7.62 11.46
CA SER A 148 -0.07 -7.31 10.95
C SER A 148 -0.79 -6.24 11.77
N VAL A 149 -0.62 -6.23 13.10
CA VAL A 149 -1.23 -5.20 13.97
C VAL A 149 -0.66 -3.82 13.66
N GLU A 150 0.65 -3.72 13.47
CA GLU A 150 1.30 -2.47 13.12
C GLU A 150 0.95 -2.03 11.69
N PHE A 151 0.89 -2.98 10.75
CA PHE A 151 0.36 -2.72 9.40
C PHE A 151 -1.04 -2.13 9.44
N ASP A 152 -1.96 -2.77 10.16
CA ASP A 152 -3.34 -2.30 10.26
C ASP A 152 -3.41 -0.89 10.83
N SER A 153 -2.70 -0.65 11.94
CA SER A 153 -2.67 0.66 12.59
C SER A 153 -2.12 1.75 11.67
N ILE A 154 -1.03 1.49 10.94
CA ILE A 154 -0.44 2.48 10.02
C ILE A 154 -1.36 2.73 8.83
N CYS A 155 -1.98 1.69 8.28
CA CYS A 155 -2.93 1.84 7.17
C CYS A 155 -4.14 2.67 7.61
N ASP A 156 -4.68 2.44 8.80
CA ASP A 156 -5.81 3.19 9.34
C ASP A 156 -5.42 4.65 9.62
N GLU A 157 -4.20 4.90 10.11
CA GLU A 157 -3.64 6.25 10.29
C GLU A 157 -3.54 7.00 8.95
N ILE A 158 -3.02 6.36 7.91
CA ILE A 158 -2.94 6.94 6.56
C ILE A 158 -4.33 7.29 6.03
N MET A 159 -5.28 6.36 6.12
CA MET A 159 -6.65 6.60 5.65
C MET A 159 -7.32 7.76 6.38
N ARG A 160 -7.14 7.85 7.71
CA ARG A 160 -7.67 8.95 8.52
C ARG A 160 -7.09 10.30 8.09
N ILE A 161 -5.75 10.42 8.05
CA ILE A 161 -5.07 11.68 7.69
C ILE A 161 -5.43 12.11 6.26
N SER A 162 -5.49 11.16 5.32
CA SER A 162 -5.93 11.43 3.95
C SER A 162 -7.37 11.95 3.90
N GLY A 163 -8.26 11.43 4.75
CA GLY A 163 -9.63 11.94 4.92
C GLY A 163 -9.64 13.39 5.41
N ASP A 164 -8.89 13.69 6.47
CA ASP A 164 -8.79 15.05 7.02
C ASP A 164 -8.25 16.05 5.96
N ILE A 165 -7.25 15.63 5.17
CA ILE A 165 -6.73 16.45 4.06
C ILE A 165 -7.81 16.66 3.00
N LYS A 166 -8.53 15.62 2.62
CA LYS A 166 -9.58 15.70 1.62
C LYS A 166 -10.67 16.69 2.03
N GLU A 167 -11.11 16.69 3.28
CA GLU A 167 -12.09 17.66 3.79
C GLU A 167 -11.61 19.10 3.63
N ILE A 168 -10.32 19.38 3.92
CA ILE A 168 -9.74 20.71 3.70
C ILE A 168 -9.73 21.05 2.21
N LEU A 169 -9.36 20.11 1.34
CA LEU A 169 -9.30 20.33 -0.10
C LEU A 169 -10.68 20.46 -0.75
N ASP A 170 -11.73 19.90 -0.15
CA ASP A 170 -13.11 20.01 -0.62
C ASP A 170 -13.71 21.40 -0.32
N ASN A 171 -13.19 22.14 0.66
CA ASN A 171 -13.56 23.55 0.92
C ASN A 171 -13.11 24.50 -0.20
N ILE A 172 -12.18 24.07 -1.04
CA ILE A 172 -11.70 24.83 -2.18
C ILE A 172 -12.80 24.86 -3.26
N LYS A 173 -13.45 26.02 -3.41
CA LYS A 173 -14.41 26.25 -4.49
C LYS A 173 -13.69 26.15 -5.83
N VAL A 174 -14.26 25.38 -6.76
CA VAL A 174 -13.89 25.45 -8.17
C VAL A 174 -14.76 26.56 -8.75
N GLU A 175 -14.15 27.67 -9.18
CA GLU A 175 -14.87 28.63 -10.01
C GLU A 175 -15.05 27.99 -11.40
N ASP A 176 -16.30 27.89 -11.85
CA ASP A 176 -16.68 27.46 -13.21
C ASP A 176 -16.30 28.51 -14.27
#